data_AF-A0A6H1TZ16-F1
#
_entry.id   AF-A0A6H1TZ16-F1
#
_cell.length_a   1.000
_cell.length_b   1.000
_cell.length_c   1.000
_cell.angle_alpha   90.00
_cell.angle_beta   90.00
_cell.angle_gamma   90.00
#
_symmetry.space_group_name_H-M   'P 1'
#
loop_
_entity.id
_entity.type
_entity.pdbx_description
1 polymer ?
#
loop_
_entity_poly.entity_id
_entity_poly.type
_entity_poly.pdbx_seq_one_letter_code
_entity_poly.pdbx_strand_id
1 'polypeptide(L)'
;MNSQSSSTQWQLILAWTELGQRRTETISETQASKSPGLVRLGRDPQQCDFVFAEEADSQSISRLHVEIFFKSDWQRFYLRNLKPKNPAIVDGGRLIEGEIALNAGNIIYLGQKKIEVVEIAKVRGDRPPETVLLSQNPPPSGQPEELHQPVLFSPPESSHLKCPNCGKILPADMRNSACTTCGHFLVDAVSIVTNDPIE
;
A
#
# COMPACT_ATOMS: atom_id res chain seq x y z
N MET A 1 -27.31 -31.01 4.53
CA MET A 1 -27.31 -29.61 5.02
C MET A 1 -25.94 -29.03 4.69
N ASN A 2 -25.79 -28.37 3.53
CA ASN A 2 -24.53 -27.72 3.16
C ASN A 2 -24.62 -26.26 3.61
N SER A 3 -24.13 -25.99 4.82
CA SER A 3 -23.86 -24.61 5.23
C SER A 3 -22.63 -24.16 4.46
N GLN A 4 -22.85 -23.52 3.30
CA GLN A 4 -21.83 -22.72 2.65
C GLN A 4 -21.54 -21.53 3.57
N SER A 5 -20.58 -21.71 4.48
CA SER A 5 -20.00 -20.62 5.24
C SER A 5 -19.18 -19.79 4.25
N SER A 6 -19.74 -18.68 3.79
CA SER A 6 -19.01 -17.67 3.02
C SER A 6 -17.86 -17.15 3.88
N SER A 7 -16.66 -17.68 3.69
CA SER A 7 -15.47 -17.19 4.39
C SER A 7 -15.14 -15.81 3.82
N THR A 8 -14.89 -14.86 4.71
CA THR A 8 -14.42 -13.54 4.29
C THR A 8 -12.92 -13.52 4.46
N GLN A 9 -12.18 -13.05 3.46
CA GLN A 9 -10.72 -13.01 3.46
C GLN A 9 -10.20 -11.62 3.14
N TRP A 10 -9.05 -11.26 3.70
CA TRP A 10 -8.34 -10.03 3.34
C TRP A 10 -7.52 -10.21 2.07
N GLN A 11 -7.53 -9.18 1.23
CA GLN A 11 -6.80 -9.09 -0.02
C GLN A 11 -6.03 -7.77 -0.09
N LEU A 12 -4.86 -7.84 -0.72
CA LEU A 12 -3.95 -6.73 -1.02
C LEU A 12 -3.72 -6.72 -2.53
N ILE A 13 -4.03 -5.62 -3.20
CA ILE A 13 -3.80 -5.45 -4.63
C ILE A 13 -2.54 -4.63 -4.83
N LEU A 14 -1.58 -5.19 -5.54
CA LEU A 14 -0.35 -4.53 -5.95
C LEU A 14 -0.41 -4.14 -7.42
N ALA A 15 0.21 -3.04 -7.80
CA ALA A 15 0.41 -2.65 -9.19
C ALA A 15 1.85 -2.23 -9.47
N TRP A 16 2.33 -2.51 -10.67
CA TRP A 16 3.63 -2.04 -11.16
C TRP A 16 3.60 -1.86 -12.67
N THR A 17 4.66 -1.27 -13.21
CA THR A 17 4.87 -1.23 -14.66
C THR A 17 5.82 -2.34 -15.08
N GLU A 18 5.41 -3.10 -16.08
CA GLU A 18 6.17 -4.14 -16.73
C GLU A 18 6.10 -3.97 -18.27
N LEU A 19 7.24 -3.80 -18.92
CA LEU A 19 7.38 -3.54 -20.36
C LEU A 19 6.47 -2.41 -20.85
N GLY A 20 6.36 -1.36 -20.05
CA GLY A 20 5.50 -0.20 -20.31
C GLY A 20 4.00 -0.43 -20.04
N GLN A 21 3.60 -1.63 -19.61
CA GLN A 21 2.22 -1.96 -19.27
C GLN A 21 2.01 -1.98 -17.76
N ARG A 22 0.87 -1.44 -17.30
CA ARG A 22 0.48 -1.54 -15.89
C ARG A 22 -0.01 -2.96 -15.61
N ARG A 23 0.68 -3.67 -14.73
CA ARG A 23 0.29 -4.97 -14.17
C ARG A 23 -0.35 -4.77 -12.81
N THR A 24 -1.26 -5.68 -12.47
CA THR A 24 -1.91 -5.73 -11.16
C THR A 24 -1.99 -7.17 -10.69
N GLU A 25 -1.68 -7.42 -9.43
CA GLU A 25 -1.77 -8.75 -8.83
C GLU A 25 -2.38 -8.68 -7.43
N THR A 26 -3.11 -9.73 -7.06
CA THR A 26 -3.82 -9.81 -5.78
C THR A 26 -3.15 -10.82 -4.86
N ILE A 27 -2.84 -10.39 -3.64
CA ILE A 27 -2.38 -11.23 -2.55
C ILE A 27 -3.53 -11.48 -1.59
N SER A 28 -3.91 -12.73 -1.36
CA SER A 28 -4.91 -13.09 -0.34
C SER A 28 -4.26 -13.57 0.95
N GLU A 29 -4.89 -13.32 2.10
CA GLU A 29 -4.33 -13.70 3.43
C GLU A 29 -4.11 -15.21 3.60
N THR A 30 -4.88 -16.04 2.89
CA THR A 30 -4.77 -17.51 2.91
C THR A 30 -4.23 -18.09 1.60
N GLN A 31 -3.58 -17.28 0.76
CA GLN A 31 -3.10 -17.80 -0.52
C GLN A 31 -2.00 -18.85 -0.34
N ALA A 32 -1.99 -19.85 -1.22
CA ALA A 32 -0.87 -20.77 -1.31
C ALA A 32 0.37 -20.02 -1.84
N SER A 33 1.53 -20.32 -1.28
CA SER A 33 2.80 -19.71 -1.67
C SER A 33 3.94 -20.71 -1.46
N LYS A 34 5.14 -20.36 -1.95
CA LYS A 34 6.36 -21.16 -1.75
C LYS A 34 6.79 -21.26 -0.29
N SER A 35 6.29 -20.36 0.56
CA SER A 35 6.55 -20.35 2.00
C SER A 35 5.24 -20.05 2.73
N PRO A 36 4.59 -21.05 3.35
CA PRO A 36 3.25 -20.89 3.93
C PRO A 36 3.09 -19.62 4.77
N GLY A 37 2.05 -18.84 4.48
CA GLY A 37 1.73 -17.58 5.16
C GLY A 37 2.59 -16.38 4.76
N LEU A 38 3.59 -16.57 3.89
CA LEU A 38 4.47 -15.52 3.38
C LEU A 38 4.38 -15.43 1.87
N VAL A 39 4.47 -14.22 1.35
CA VAL A 39 4.53 -13.92 -0.07
C VAL A 39 5.86 -13.29 -0.37
N ARG A 40 6.68 -13.97 -1.17
CA ARG A 40 8.06 -13.58 -1.45
C ARG A 40 8.16 -12.82 -2.76
N LEU A 41 8.81 -11.66 -2.72
CA LEU A 41 9.05 -10.81 -3.88
C LEU A 41 10.55 -10.71 -4.14
N GLY A 42 10.96 -10.78 -5.41
CA GLY A 42 12.36 -10.69 -5.81
C GLY A 42 12.55 -11.04 -7.30
N ARG A 43 13.79 -11.28 -7.72
CA ARG A 43 14.10 -11.65 -9.12
C ARG A 43 14.32 -13.13 -9.37
N ASP A 44 14.30 -13.98 -8.33
CA ASP A 44 14.58 -15.41 -8.45
C ASP A 44 13.27 -16.22 -8.44
N PRO A 45 12.89 -16.87 -9.56
CA PRO A 45 11.67 -17.66 -9.66
C PRO A 45 11.70 -18.94 -8.84
N GLN A 46 12.84 -19.40 -8.33
CA GLN A 46 12.86 -20.55 -7.42
C GLN A 46 12.46 -20.16 -5.99
N GLN A 47 12.61 -18.88 -5.62
CA GLN A 47 12.43 -18.42 -4.24
C GLN A 47 11.19 -17.54 -4.06
N CYS A 48 10.77 -16.81 -5.11
CA CYS A 48 9.74 -15.78 -5.02
C CYS A 48 8.41 -16.21 -5.64
N ASP A 49 7.31 -15.78 -5.04
CA ASP A 49 5.96 -15.92 -5.59
C ASP A 49 5.72 -14.86 -6.69
N PHE A 50 6.22 -13.64 -6.48
CA PHE A 50 6.23 -12.56 -7.46
C PHE A 50 7.65 -12.28 -7.93
N VAL A 51 7.86 -12.41 -9.24
CA VAL A 51 9.19 -12.41 -9.87
C VAL A 51 9.33 -11.21 -10.80
N PHE A 52 10.36 -10.40 -10.55
CA PHE A 52 10.70 -9.22 -11.35
C PHE A 52 12.05 -9.46 -12.06
N ALA A 53 12.06 -10.23 -13.15
CA ALA A 53 13.29 -10.73 -13.78
C ALA A 53 13.55 -10.25 -15.22
N GLU A 54 12.54 -9.76 -15.94
CA GLU A 54 12.64 -9.59 -17.39
C GLU A 54 13.15 -8.22 -17.86
N GLU A 55 13.35 -7.28 -16.94
CA GLU A 55 13.70 -5.90 -17.28
C GLU A 55 15.12 -5.50 -16.84
N ALA A 56 15.65 -4.43 -17.45
CA ALA A 56 16.93 -3.85 -17.09
C ALA A 56 17.03 -3.52 -15.59
N ASP A 57 15.92 -3.06 -14.99
CA ASP A 57 15.86 -2.70 -13.58
C ASP A 57 15.92 -3.91 -12.63
N SER A 58 15.70 -5.13 -13.13
CA SER A 58 15.70 -6.37 -12.33
C SER A 58 17.03 -6.61 -11.62
N GLN A 59 18.15 -6.13 -12.18
CA GLN A 59 19.47 -6.32 -11.57
C GLN A 59 19.64 -5.56 -10.25
N SER A 60 18.87 -4.48 -10.06
CA SER A 60 18.81 -3.74 -8.79
C SER A 60 17.99 -4.47 -7.71
N ILE A 61 17.25 -5.51 -8.10
CA ILE A 61 16.40 -6.31 -7.21
C ILE A 61 17.19 -7.52 -6.72
N SER A 62 17.12 -7.80 -5.42
CA SER A 62 17.71 -9.01 -4.85
C SER A 62 16.95 -10.26 -5.28
N ARG A 63 17.64 -11.41 -5.35
CA ARG A 63 17.04 -12.72 -5.70
C ARG A 63 15.77 -13.01 -4.91
N LEU A 64 15.85 -12.81 -3.60
CA LEU A 64 14.74 -12.75 -2.67
C LEU A 64 14.90 -11.41 -1.93
N HIS A 65 13.92 -10.51 -1.99
CA HIS A 65 14.09 -9.13 -1.55
C HIS A 65 13.26 -8.82 -0.30
N VAL A 66 11.95 -9.04 -0.38
CA VAL A 66 11.01 -8.77 0.71
C VAL A 66 10.04 -9.92 0.87
N GLU A 67 9.41 -9.95 2.04
CA GLU A 67 8.24 -10.78 2.31
C GLU A 67 7.06 -9.90 2.68
N ILE A 68 5.89 -10.20 2.12
CA ILE A 68 4.60 -9.67 2.51
C ILE A 68 3.84 -10.78 3.23
N PHE A 69 3.20 -10.46 4.34
CA PHE A 69 2.46 -11.44 5.14
C PHE A 69 1.31 -10.76 5.88
N PHE A 70 0.27 -11.52 6.16
CA PHE A 70 -0.90 -11.03 6.88
C PHE A 70 -0.79 -11.40 8.36
N LYS A 71 -1.09 -10.44 9.24
CA LYS A 71 -1.17 -10.68 10.68
C LYS A 71 -2.62 -10.59 11.12
N SER A 72 -3.19 -11.72 11.51
CA SER A 72 -4.60 -11.87 11.88
C SER A 72 -5.00 -10.98 13.06
N ASP A 73 -4.13 -10.83 14.05
CA ASP A 73 -4.40 -10.08 15.29
C ASP A 73 -4.68 -8.59 15.01
N TRP A 74 -4.04 -8.03 13.98
CA TRP A 74 -4.20 -6.64 13.57
C TRP A 74 -4.99 -6.47 12.26
N GLN A 75 -5.43 -7.59 11.68
CA GLN A 75 -6.13 -7.66 10.40
C GLN A 75 -5.46 -6.82 9.28
N ARG A 76 -4.14 -6.94 9.15
CA ARG A 76 -3.35 -6.08 8.26
C ARG A 76 -2.19 -6.81 7.60
N PHE A 77 -1.86 -6.39 6.39
CA PHE A 77 -0.66 -6.82 5.68
C PHE A 77 0.56 -6.04 6.15
N TYR A 78 1.68 -6.75 6.30
CA TYR A 78 2.97 -6.19 6.64
C TYR A 78 3.99 -6.58 5.59
N LEU A 79 4.98 -5.73 5.43
CA LEU A 79 6.16 -5.95 4.60
C LEU A 79 7.40 -5.95 5.49
N ARG A 80 8.30 -6.90 5.26
CA ARG A 80 9.64 -6.92 5.88
C ARG A 80 10.73 -7.04 4.84
N ASN A 81 11.85 -6.39 5.11
CA ASN A 81 13.03 -6.46 4.27
C ASN A 81 13.89 -7.68 4.63
N LEU A 82 14.42 -8.36 3.61
CA LEU A 82 15.34 -9.49 3.79
C LEU A 82 16.79 -9.15 3.40
N LYS A 83 17.03 -7.89 2.99
CA LYS A 83 18.31 -7.45 2.41
C LYS A 83 18.76 -6.12 3.01
N PRO A 84 19.44 -6.12 4.17
CA PRO A 84 19.88 -4.89 4.82
C PRO A 84 20.80 -4.01 3.96
N LYS A 85 21.60 -4.63 3.08
CA LYS A 85 22.51 -3.93 2.14
C LYS A 85 21.80 -3.35 0.91
N ASN A 86 20.58 -3.80 0.62
CA ASN A 86 19.75 -3.30 -0.47
C ASN A 86 18.30 -3.26 0.05
N PRO A 87 18.00 -2.30 0.96
CA PRO A 87 16.73 -2.28 1.65
C PRO A 87 15.62 -1.81 0.73
N ALA A 88 14.42 -2.34 0.95
CA ALA A 88 13.20 -1.78 0.36
C ALA A 88 13.00 -0.33 0.84
N ILE A 89 12.47 0.51 -0.05
CA ILE A 89 12.05 1.87 0.30
C ILE A 89 10.53 1.89 0.29
N VAL A 90 9.89 2.33 1.37
CA VAL A 90 8.43 2.48 1.47
C VAL A 90 8.13 3.95 1.75
N ASP A 91 7.40 4.61 0.85
CA ASP A 91 7.07 6.04 0.91
C ASP A 91 8.29 6.95 1.15
N GLY A 92 9.43 6.59 0.55
CA GLY A 92 10.70 7.30 0.70
C GLY A 92 11.55 6.88 1.90
N GLY A 93 10.99 6.12 2.85
CA GLY A 93 11.72 5.59 4.02
C GLY A 93 12.42 4.26 3.74
N ARG A 94 13.69 4.13 4.15
CA ARG A 94 14.46 2.87 4.00
C ARG A 94 14.09 1.88 5.09
N LEU A 95 13.54 0.73 4.72
CA LEU A 95 13.25 -0.39 5.63
C LEU A 95 14.47 -1.32 5.71
N ILE A 96 15.41 -1.01 6.62
CA ILE A 96 16.62 -1.82 6.79
C ILE A 96 16.29 -3.11 7.57
N GLU A 97 15.62 -2.96 8.70
CA GLU A 97 15.16 -4.02 9.60
C GLU A 97 13.73 -3.75 10.08
N GLY A 98 13.09 -4.75 10.66
CA GLY A 98 11.72 -4.66 11.16
C GLY A 98 10.67 -4.86 10.07
N GLU A 99 9.45 -4.44 10.39
CA GLU A 99 8.25 -4.70 9.59
C GLU A 99 7.43 -3.41 9.53
N ILE A 100 6.86 -3.11 8.36
CA ILE A 100 5.99 -1.96 8.16
C ILE A 100 4.61 -2.44 7.73
N ALA A 101 3.57 -1.83 8.30
CA ALA A 101 2.20 -2.06 7.90
C ALA A 101 1.94 -1.44 6.52
N LEU A 102 1.33 -2.22 5.62
CA LEU A 102 0.91 -1.75 4.31
C LEU A 102 -0.50 -1.14 4.38
N ASN A 103 -0.70 -0.08 3.60
CA ASN A 103 -1.94 0.66 3.41
C ASN A 103 -2.13 0.96 1.91
N ALA A 104 -3.37 1.17 1.50
CA ALA A 104 -3.67 1.69 0.17
C ALA A 104 -2.92 3.02 -0.06
N GLY A 105 -2.30 3.16 -1.23
CA GLY A 105 -1.46 4.30 -1.60
C GLY A 105 0.02 4.17 -1.27
N ASN A 106 0.46 3.16 -0.49
CA ASN A 106 1.90 3.00 -0.24
C ASN A 106 2.66 2.73 -1.54
N ILE A 107 3.82 3.38 -1.68
CA ILE A 107 4.76 3.19 -2.78
C ILE A 107 6.00 2.46 -2.26
N ILE A 108 6.23 1.27 -2.80
CA ILE A 108 7.35 0.40 -2.46
C ILE A 108 8.35 0.41 -3.61
N TYR A 109 9.62 0.67 -3.33
CA TYR A 109 10.71 0.44 -4.26
C TYR A 109 11.56 -0.74 -3.83
N LEU A 110 11.73 -1.68 -4.76
CA LEU A 110 12.72 -2.76 -4.66
C LEU A 110 13.83 -2.43 -5.66
N GLY A 111 14.94 -1.86 -5.19
CA GLY A 111 15.91 -1.23 -6.09
C GLY A 111 15.24 -0.12 -6.89
N GLN A 112 15.21 -0.23 -8.22
CA GLN A 112 14.54 0.71 -9.13
C GLN A 112 13.08 0.35 -9.43
N LYS A 113 12.62 -0.85 -9.08
CA LYS A 113 11.26 -1.30 -9.38
C LYS A 113 10.26 -0.66 -8.42
N LYS A 114 9.40 0.21 -8.95
CA LYS A 114 8.26 0.82 -8.25
C LYS A 114 7.07 -0.13 -8.24
N ILE A 115 6.51 -0.36 -7.05
CA ILE A 115 5.32 -1.15 -6.79
C ILE A 115 4.38 -0.28 -5.94
N GLU A 116 3.12 -0.23 -6.31
CA GLU A 116 2.07 0.53 -5.63
C GLU A 116 1.12 -0.43 -4.93
N VAL A 117 0.77 -0.15 -3.68
CA VAL A 117 -0.35 -0.79 -3.00
C VAL A 117 -1.62 -0.06 -3.43
N VAL A 118 -2.38 -0.66 -4.34
CA VAL A 118 -3.59 -0.04 -4.90
C VAL A 118 -4.73 -0.10 -3.90
N GLU A 119 -4.95 -1.27 -3.32
CA GLU A 119 -6.12 -1.51 -2.46
C GLU A 119 -5.81 -2.57 -1.41
N ILE A 120 -6.44 -2.43 -0.24
CA ILE A 120 -6.53 -3.48 0.77
C ILE A 120 -8.00 -3.61 1.15
N ALA A 121 -8.58 -4.79 0.92
CA ALA A 121 -10.01 -5.00 1.09
C ALA A 121 -10.32 -6.35 1.74
N LYS A 122 -11.42 -6.41 2.46
CA LYS A 122 -11.99 -7.64 3.01
C LYS A 122 -13.10 -8.13 2.08
N VAL A 123 -12.87 -9.22 1.36
CA VAL A 123 -13.78 -9.75 0.33
C VAL A 123 -14.40 -11.07 0.77
N ARG A 124 -15.59 -11.40 0.24
CA ARG A 124 -16.20 -12.72 0.43
C ARG A 124 -15.57 -13.72 -0.54
N GLY A 125 -15.20 -14.90 -0.06
CA GLY A 125 -14.41 -15.93 -0.76
C GLY A 125 -15.09 -16.61 -1.95
N ASP A 126 -16.27 -16.17 -2.37
CA ASP A 126 -17.04 -16.77 -3.47
C ASP A 126 -16.84 -16.11 -4.84
N ARG A 127 -15.98 -15.10 -4.96
CA ARG A 127 -15.66 -14.50 -6.26
C ARG A 127 -14.18 -14.69 -6.59
N PRO A 128 -13.82 -15.50 -7.61
CA PRO A 128 -12.46 -15.48 -8.15
C PRO A 128 -12.14 -14.05 -8.60
N PRO A 129 -10.88 -13.61 -8.54
CA PRO A 129 -10.51 -12.29 -9.05
C PRO A 129 -10.97 -12.23 -10.51
N GLU A 130 -11.94 -11.37 -10.80
CA GLU A 130 -12.24 -11.03 -12.18
C GLU A 130 -10.99 -10.36 -12.72
N THR A 131 -10.27 -11.09 -13.57
CA THR A 131 -9.37 -10.48 -14.54
C THR A 131 -10.19 -9.43 -15.26
N VAL A 132 -10.01 -8.17 -14.88
CA VAL A 132 -10.65 -7.05 -15.55
C VAL A 132 -10.00 -6.99 -16.94
N LEU A 133 -10.56 -7.75 -17.89
CA LEU A 133 -10.33 -7.48 -19.30
C LEU A 133 -10.90 -6.08 -19.53
N LEU A 134 -10.02 -5.09 -19.60
CA LEU A 134 -10.33 -3.75 -20.08
C LEU A 134 -10.86 -3.88 -21.52
N SER A 135 -12.17 -4.08 -21.64
CA SER A 135 -12.89 -3.83 -22.89
C SER A 135 -12.98 -2.32 -23.04
N GLN A 136 -12.18 -1.81 -23.97
CA GLN A 136 -12.21 -0.42 -24.39
C GLN A 136 -13.54 -0.15 -25.08
N ASN A 137 -14.45 0.52 -24.38
CA ASN A 137 -15.53 1.25 -25.05
C ASN A 137 -15.17 2.73 -25.06
N PRO A 138 -15.16 3.40 -26.24
CA PRO A 138 -14.93 4.83 -26.30
C PRO A 138 -16.12 5.57 -25.66
N PRO A 139 -15.89 6.71 -24.97
CA PRO A 139 -16.96 7.48 -24.38
C PRO A 139 -17.85 8.12 -25.48
N PRO A 140 -19.19 8.09 -25.36
CA PRO A 140 -20.05 8.85 -26.22
C PRO A 140 -19.85 10.35 -25.93
N SER A 141 -19.57 11.10 -26.99
CA SER A 141 -19.56 12.56 -26.98
C SER A 141 -20.93 13.09 -26.55
N GLY A 142 -20.95 13.91 -25.49
CA GLY A 142 -22.12 14.63 -25.00
C GLY A 142 -21.65 15.94 -24.35
N GLN A 143 -22.24 17.02 -24.80
CA GLN A 143 -21.86 18.44 -24.69
C GLN A 143 -21.85 19.06 -23.26
N PRO A 144 -21.38 20.32 -23.11
CA PRO A 144 -20.99 20.94 -21.83
C PRO A 144 -22.05 21.89 -21.24
N GLU A 145 -22.26 21.83 -19.92
CA GLU A 145 -22.98 22.80 -19.06
C GLU A 145 -22.84 22.27 -17.61
N GLU A 146 -22.75 22.99 -16.48
CA GLU A 146 -22.62 24.39 -16.13
C GLU A 146 -22.25 24.40 -14.62
N LEU A 147 -21.10 25.01 -14.30
CA LEU A 147 -20.74 25.72 -13.06
C LEU A 147 -21.50 25.38 -11.76
N HIS A 148 -21.03 24.41 -10.97
CA HIS A 148 -21.33 24.36 -9.52
C HIS A 148 -20.08 23.97 -8.71
N GLN A 149 -19.49 24.98 -8.08
CA GLN A 149 -18.47 24.84 -7.03
C GLN A 149 -19.14 24.35 -5.74
N PRO A 150 -18.53 23.41 -5.00
CA PRO A 150 -18.79 23.28 -3.57
C PRO A 150 -17.60 23.81 -2.75
N VAL A 151 -17.82 24.99 -2.18
CA VAL A 151 -17.41 25.46 -0.85
C VAL A 151 -16.02 25.02 -0.32
N LEU A 152 -15.09 25.98 -0.32
CA LEU A 152 -13.92 26.01 0.57
C LEU A 152 -14.39 25.99 2.04
N PHE A 153 -14.19 24.87 2.72
CA PHE A 153 -14.12 24.88 4.19
C PHE A 153 -12.65 25.03 4.56
N SER A 154 -12.24 26.25 4.89
CA SER A 154 -10.97 26.52 5.53
C SER A 154 -10.93 25.79 6.88
N PRO A 155 -9.95 24.91 7.15
CA PRO A 155 -9.74 24.39 8.50
C PRO A 155 -9.40 25.55 9.45
N PRO A 156 -9.85 25.52 10.71
CA PRO A 156 -9.45 26.53 11.69
C PRO A 156 -7.92 26.52 11.85
N GLU A 157 -7.33 27.72 11.85
CA GLU A 157 -5.88 28.01 11.74
C GLU A 157 -4.99 27.46 12.88
N SER A 158 -5.51 26.60 13.76
CA SER A 158 -4.81 26.05 14.93
C SER A 158 -4.98 24.53 15.12
N SER A 159 -5.40 23.82 14.07
CA SER A 159 -5.48 22.35 14.11
C SER A 159 -4.12 21.70 13.87
N HIS A 160 -3.68 20.84 14.79
CA HIS A 160 -2.44 20.07 14.69
C HIS A 160 -2.72 18.57 14.83
N LEU A 161 -1.82 17.73 14.34
CA LEU A 161 -1.89 16.27 14.46
C LEU A 161 -0.89 15.78 15.48
N LYS A 162 -1.31 14.92 16.39
CA LYS A 162 -0.40 14.18 17.27
C LYS A 162 -0.08 12.83 16.66
N CYS A 163 1.17 12.61 16.28
CA CYS A 163 1.64 11.32 15.78
C CYS A 163 1.39 10.22 16.84
N PRO A 164 0.66 9.14 16.52
CA PRO A 164 0.35 8.09 17.48
C PRO A 164 1.57 7.25 17.86
N ASN A 165 2.60 7.21 17.00
CA ASN A 165 3.78 6.39 17.22
C ASN A 165 4.85 7.08 18.09
N CYS A 166 5.11 8.38 17.90
CA CYS A 166 6.16 9.11 18.64
C CYS A 166 5.65 10.30 19.45
N GLY A 167 4.34 10.59 19.38
CA GLY A 167 3.71 11.69 20.13
C GLY A 167 4.01 13.10 19.60
N LYS A 168 4.79 13.24 18.52
CA LYS A 168 5.13 14.56 17.96
C LYS A 168 3.91 15.27 17.39
N ILE A 169 3.82 16.58 17.64
CA ILE A 169 2.79 17.45 17.08
C ILE A 169 3.27 17.96 15.72
N LEU A 170 2.46 17.75 14.68
CA LEU A 170 2.71 18.14 13.29
C LEU A 170 1.53 18.99 12.77
N PRO A 171 1.73 19.81 11.73
CA PRO A 171 0.63 20.58 11.13
C PRO A 171 -0.45 19.66 10.55
N ALA A 172 -1.72 20.10 10.58
CA ALA A 172 -2.87 19.29 10.13
C ALA A 172 -2.81 18.85 8.66
N ASP A 173 -2.19 19.65 7.79
CA ASP A 173 -2.03 19.31 6.37
C ASP A 173 -1.14 18.08 6.15
N MET A 174 -0.40 17.63 7.16
CA MET A 174 0.42 16.42 7.09
C MET A 174 -0.34 15.12 7.39
N ARG A 175 -1.68 15.14 7.54
CA ARG A 175 -2.48 13.93 7.82
C ARG A 175 -2.20 12.81 6.82
N ASN A 176 -2.02 13.15 5.55
CA ASN A 176 -1.75 12.18 4.49
C ASN A 176 -0.25 12.06 4.19
N SER A 177 0.60 12.24 5.19
CA SER A 177 2.06 12.22 5.05
C SER A 177 2.73 11.45 6.19
N ALA A 178 3.97 11.05 5.96
CA ALA A 178 4.80 10.43 6.98
C ALA A 178 5.26 11.46 8.02
N CYS A 179 5.28 11.06 9.29
CA CYS A 179 5.85 11.84 10.39
C CYS A 179 7.33 12.12 10.09
N THR A 180 7.71 13.39 10.02
CA THR A 180 9.09 13.83 9.72
C THR A 180 10.12 13.38 10.76
N THR A 181 9.69 12.81 11.89
CA THR A 181 10.59 12.38 12.97
C THR A 181 10.73 10.87 13.08
N CYS A 182 9.67 10.11 12.92
CA CYS A 182 9.73 8.64 13.06
C CYS A 182 9.28 7.88 11.79
N GLY A 183 8.86 8.58 10.74
CA GLY A 183 8.39 7.98 9.49
C GLY A 183 6.98 7.38 9.54
N HIS A 184 6.29 7.40 10.68
CA HIS A 184 4.93 6.86 10.81
C HIS A 184 3.90 7.68 10.03
N PHE A 185 3.03 7.03 9.25
CA PHE A 185 2.01 7.71 8.45
C PHE A 185 0.89 8.29 9.33
N LEU A 186 0.55 9.56 9.13
CA LEU A 186 -0.28 10.33 10.07
C LEU A 186 -1.78 10.29 9.79
N VAL A 187 -2.25 9.34 8.97
CA VAL A 187 -3.68 9.26 8.60
C VAL A 187 -4.57 9.00 9.80
N ASP A 188 -4.07 8.20 10.75
CA ASP A 188 -4.75 7.87 12.01
C ASP A 188 -4.35 8.82 13.15
N ALA A 189 -3.61 9.89 12.86
CA ALA A 189 -3.21 10.85 13.87
C ALA A 189 -4.42 11.66 14.37
N VAL A 190 -4.53 11.76 15.68
CA VAL A 190 -5.59 12.52 16.34
C VAL A 190 -5.37 14.01 16.08
N SER A 191 -6.40 14.68 15.54
CA SER A 191 -6.41 16.14 15.47
C SER A 191 -6.60 16.72 16.86
N ILE A 192 -5.68 17.57 17.28
CA ILE A 192 -5.79 18.38 18.49
C ILE A 192 -5.92 19.84 18.07
N VAL A 193 -6.81 20.57 18.75
CA VAL A 193 -6.89 22.02 18.65
C VAL A 193 -6.14 22.57 19.86
N THR A 194 -5.03 23.24 19.62
CA THR A 194 -4.31 23.95 20.69
C THR A 194 -4.84 25.38 20.72
N ASN A 195 -5.72 25.67 21.68
CA ASN A 195 -6.08 27.05 22.03
C ASN A 195 -5.00 27.60 22.96
N ASP A 196 -3.85 27.99 22.42
CA ASP A 196 -2.93 28.86 23.16
C ASP A 196 -2.29 29.88 22.21
N PRO A 197 -2.35 31.18 22.54
CA PRO A 197 -1.64 32.21 21.81
C PRO A 197 -0.13 32.04 22.00
N ILE A 198 0.60 32.16 20.91
CA ILE A 198 2.05 32.35 20.92
C ILE A 198 2.31 33.71 21.59
N GLU A 199 2.92 33.72 22.77
CA GLU A 199 3.66 34.87 23.32
C GLU A 199 5.16 34.61 23.17
#